data_AF-A0A4V2JT72-F1
#
_entry.id   AF-A0A4V2JT72-F1
#
_cell.length_a   1.000
_cell.length_b   1.000
_cell.length_c   1.000
_cell.angle_alpha   90.00
_cell.angle_beta   90.00
_cell.angle_gamma   90.00
#
_symmetry.space_group_name_H-M   'P 1'
#
loop_
_entity.id
_entity.type
_entity.pdbx_description
1 polymer ?
#
loop_
_entity_poly.entity_id
_entity_poly.type
_entity_poly.pdbx_seq_one_letter_code
_entity_poly.pdbx_strand_id
1 'polypeptide(L)'
;MTFTANVVRVLIASPSDVAEQRDTAEAVMLRWNAEHAEAKGILLMPVRWEQAATAESGNRPQAIVNRQIVDSSDVLIGIFWTRLGTDTGVAASGSVEEIERFEAAGKPVALFFSDQPVVPDSLDAKQWAALREFKSKQQTRGLIARFSNSGDFAQQLAPALTRIVRDTFGVADAVVTTLTSSPKAHVTASMFKVGTDRVLMLVNDGSGEAQQVRLRTEAPEGQRAWQILHGEEPINYLAAGQSMQLHPRITMGSAPRVDCFVTWTNLDGSEGSSRNTLTV
;
A
#
# COMPACT_ATOMS: atom_id res chain seq x y z
N MET A 1 -3.30 1.65 14.59
CA MET A 1 -2.16 1.34 15.48
C MET A 1 -0.92 2.03 14.92
N THR A 2 0.13 2.21 15.72
CA THR A 2 1.40 2.79 15.25
C THR A 2 2.33 1.69 14.74
N PHE A 3 3.17 1.99 13.75
CA PHE A 3 4.16 1.07 13.19
C PHE A 3 5.51 1.79 12.97
N THR A 4 6.59 1.02 12.86
CA THR A 4 7.94 1.53 12.55
C THR A 4 8.20 1.41 11.05
N ALA A 5 8.77 2.42 10.43
CA ALA A 5 9.12 2.41 9.00
C ALA A 5 10.43 3.15 8.71
N ASN A 6 11.15 2.66 7.71
CA ASN A 6 12.28 3.35 7.10
C ASN A 6 11.77 4.45 6.18
N VAL A 7 12.28 5.66 6.33
CA VAL A 7 11.88 6.79 5.49
C VAL A 7 12.81 6.86 4.28
N VAL A 8 12.24 6.79 3.09
CA VAL A 8 12.93 7.01 1.81
C VAL A 8 12.63 8.42 1.34
N ARG A 9 13.65 9.27 1.25
CA ARG A 9 13.54 10.66 0.84
C ARG A 9 13.54 10.75 -0.67
N VAL A 10 12.43 11.18 -1.25
CA VAL A 10 12.22 11.26 -2.69
C VAL A 10 12.29 12.72 -3.13
N LEU A 11 13.41 13.10 -3.73
CA LEU A 11 13.62 14.44 -4.29
C LEU A 11 12.82 14.61 -5.58
N ILE A 12 12.01 15.67 -5.65
CA ILE A 12 11.31 16.08 -6.86
C ILE A 12 12.12 17.20 -7.52
N ALA A 13 12.88 16.85 -8.56
CA ALA A 13 13.66 17.78 -9.36
C ALA A 13 12.83 18.23 -10.56
N SER A 14 12.45 19.51 -10.61
CA SER A 14 11.67 20.01 -11.73
C SER A 14 11.81 21.52 -11.94
N PRO A 15 11.69 22.01 -13.18
CA PRO A 15 11.53 23.44 -13.43
C PRO A 15 10.17 23.96 -12.92
N SER A 16 9.99 25.29 -12.97
CA SER A 16 8.81 25.94 -12.40
C SER A 16 7.51 25.76 -13.21
N ASP A 17 7.60 25.30 -14.46
CA ASP A 17 6.46 25.16 -15.39
C ASP A 17 5.65 23.86 -15.20
N VAL A 18 5.98 23.04 -14.20
CA VAL A 18 5.32 21.75 -13.91
C VAL A 18 4.78 21.66 -12.48
N ALA A 19 4.22 22.76 -11.97
CA ALA A 19 3.66 22.83 -10.61
C ALA A 19 2.59 21.75 -10.35
N GLU A 20 1.67 21.55 -11.28
CA GLU A 20 0.61 20.54 -11.18
C GLU A 20 1.16 19.12 -11.06
N GLN A 21 2.22 18.80 -11.81
CA GLN A 21 2.84 17.47 -11.78
C GLN A 21 3.62 17.25 -10.49
N ARG A 22 4.22 18.30 -9.90
CA ARG A 22 4.81 18.20 -8.56
C ARG A 22 3.77 17.83 -7.51
N ASP A 23 2.62 18.48 -7.54
CA ASP A 23 1.51 18.20 -6.60
C ASP A 23 0.96 16.79 -6.82
N THR A 24 0.88 16.37 -8.09
CA THR A 24 0.52 15.00 -8.43
C THR A 24 1.53 13.99 -7.89
N ALA A 25 2.83 14.27 -7.96
CA ALA A 25 3.86 13.37 -7.45
C ALA A 25 3.73 13.17 -5.93
N GLU A 26 3.47 14.23 -5.17
CA GLU A 26 3.21 14.13 -3.73
C GLU A 26 1.94 13.34 -3.43
N ALA A 27 0.85 13.60 -4.14
CA ALA A 27 -0.40 12.87 -3.97
C ALA A 27 -0.22 11.36 -4.24
N VAL A 28 0.58 11.01 -5.25
CA VAL A 28 0.92 9.61 -5.56
C VAL A 28 1.75 8.99 -4.44
N MET A 29 2.75 9.68 -3.90
CA MET A 29 3.53 9.17 -2.76
C MET A 29 2.68 9.00 -1.50
N LEU A 30 1.79 9.95 -1.21
CA LEU A 30 0.87 9.86 -0.09
C LEU A 30 -0.06 8.65 -0.22
N ARG A 31 -0.63 8.45 -1.42
CA ARG A 31 -1.45 7.28 -1.71
C ARG A 31 -0.66 5.98 -1.60
N TRP A 32 0.55 5.94 -2.14
CA TRP A 32 1.45 4.80 -2.03
C TRP A 32 1.72 4.46 -0.55
N ASN A 33 1.97 5.47 0.29
CA ASN A 33 2.18 5.26 1.72
C ASN A 33 0.93 4.68 2.40
N ALA A 34 -0.27 5.18 2.07
CA ALA A 34 -1.52 4.64 2.62
C ALA A 34 -1.74 3.17 2.23
N GLU A 35 -1.33 2.78 1.02
CA GLU A 35 -1.52 1.41 0.50
C GLU A 35 -0.42 0.43 0.92
N HIS A 36 0.79 0.92 1.22
CA HIS A 36 1.97 0.06 1.34
C HIS A 36 2.86 0.29 2.56
N ALA A 37 2.78 1.43 3.25
CA ALA A 37 3.82 1.80 4.21
C ALA A 37 3.91 0.83 5.39
N GLU A 38 2.78 0.40 5.93
CA GLU A 38 2.74 -0.54 7.05
C GLU A 38 3.26 -1.93 6.61
N ALA A 39 2.77 -2.45 5.49
CA ALA A 39 3.14 -3.76 4.98
C ALA A 39 4.61 -3.85 4.55
N LYS A 40 5.18 -2.75 4.03
CA LYS A 40 6.57 -2.70 3.54
C LYS A 40 7.55 -2.15 4.57
N GLY A 41 7.07 -1.58 5.68
CA GLY A 41 7.91 -0.85 6.63
C GLY A 41 8.70 0.29 5.97
N ILE A 42 8.14 0.92 4.92
CA ILE A 42 8.77 1.98 4.14
C ILE A 42 7.81 3.15 3.99
N LEU A 43 8.29 4.37 4.21
CA LEU A 43 7.54 5.59 3.98
C LEU A 43 8.27 6.45 2.94
N LEU A 44 7.58 6.81 1.86
CA LEU A 44 8.06 7.77 0.88
C LEU A 44 7.82 9.19 1.38
N MET A 45 8.91 9.93 1.60
CA MET A 45 8.84 11.33 2.00
C MET A 45 9.17 12.22 0.78
N PRO A 46 8.21 12.97 0.23
CA PRO A 46 8.52 13.92 -0.83
C PRO A 46 9.42 15.03 -0.29
N VAL A 47 10.41 15.41 -1.09
CA VAL A 47 11.34 16.49 -0.77
C VAL A 47 11.33 17.51 -1.91
N ARG A 48 10.93 18.74 -1.59
CA ARG A 48 10.97 19.90 -2.49
C ARG A 48 12.00 20.92 -2.00
N TRP A 49 12.67 21.59 -2.92
CA TRP A 49 13.66 22.60 -2.57
C TRP A 49 13.02 23.81 -1.85
N GLU A 50 11.78 24.18 -2.19
CA GLU A 50 11.08 25.31 -1.56
C GLU A 50 10.80 25.09 -0.07
N GLN A 51 10.70 23.84 0.36
CA GLN A 51 10.24 23.47 1.70
C GLN A 51 11.36 22.98 2.62
N ALA A 52 12.48 22.51 2.05
CA ALA A 52 13.55 21.86 2.80
C ALA A 52 14.87 22.66 2.88
N ALA A 53 15.00 23.77 2.15
CA ALA A 53 16.20 24.61 2.21
C ALA A 53 16.14 25.58 3.40
N THR A 54 17.19 25.61 4.23
CA THR A 54 17.34 26.61 5.29
C THR A 54 18.22 27.74 4.80
N ALA A 55 17.87 28.98 5.15
CA ALA A 55 18.67 30.16 4.81
C ALA A 55 20.10 30.02 5.34
N GLU A 56 21.07 29.99 4.44
CA GLU A 56 22.49 29.86 4.72
C GLU A 56 23.28 30.73 3.74
N SER A 57 24.37 31.33 4.20
CA SER A 57 25.24 32.20 3.39
C SER A 57 26.67 31.66 3.35
N GLY A 58 27.46 32.12 2.37
CA GLY A 58 28.89 31.77 2.25
C GLY A 58 29.22 30.77 1.14
N ASN A 59 28.25 30.36 0.31
CA ASN A 59 28.49 29.56 -0.89
C ASN A 59 27.46 29.87 -1.98
N ARG A 60 27.64 29.31 -3.19
CA ARG A 60 26.68 29.41 -4.30
C ARG A 60 25.33 28.80 -3.85
N PRO A 61 24.18 29.45 -4.12
CA PRO A 61 22.88 28.97 -3.66
C PRO A 61 22.59 27.51 -3.98
N GLN A 62 22.84 27.07 -5.23
CA GLN A 62 22.63 25.68 -5.63
C GLN A 62 23.57 24.71 -4.88
N ALA A 63 24.81 25.10 -4.56
CA ALA A 63 25.71 24.24 -3.79
C ALA A 63 25.20 23.99 -2.36
N ILE A 64 24.59 25.01 -1.75
CA ILE A 64 23.95 24.91 -0.43
C ILE A 64 22.74 23.97 -0.51
N VAL A 65 21.85 24.20 -1.48
CA VAL A 65 20.66 23.36 -1.72
C VAL A 65 21.07 21.90 -1.93
N ASN A 66 22.10 21.67 -2.75
CA ASN A 66 22.54 20.32 -3.02
C ASN A 66 23.04 19.61 -1.75
N ARG A 67 23.84 20.29 -0.94
CA ARG A 67 24.36 19.72 0.32
C ARG A 67 23.24 19.46 1.34
N GLN A 68 22.26 20.37 1.43
CA GLN A 68 21.18 20.25 2.42
C GLN A 68 20.11 19.22 2.02
N ILE A 69 19.84 19.06 0.72
CA ILE A 69 18.64 18.37 0.23
C ILE A 69 19.00 17.18 -0.65
N VAL A 70 19.84 17.43 -1.67
CA VAL A 70 20.09 16.47 -2.75
C VAL A 70 20.95 15.32 -2.25
N ASP A 71 22.05 15.63 -1.57
CA ASP A 71 22.99 14.62 -1.07
C ASP A 71 22.33 13.70 -0.01
N SER A 72 21.35 14.25 0.73
CA SER A 72 20.59 13.55 1.76
C SER A 72 19.33 12.83 1.27
N SER A 73 19.01 12.90 -0.02
CA SER A 73 17.85 12.24 -0.62
C SER A 73 18.24 10.88 -1.21
N ASP A 74 17.30 9.94 -1.25
CA ASP A 74 17.55 8.54 -1.61
C ASP A 74 17.11 8.20 -3.05
N VAL A 75 16.05 8.86 -3.53
CA VAL A 75 15.50 8.71 -4.88
C VAL A 75 15.32 10.09 -5.51
N LEU A 76 15.54 10.22 -6.81
CA LEU A 76 15.22 11.43 -7.57
C LEU A 76 14.15 11.15 -8.63
N ILE A 77 13.12 11.99 -8.66
CA ILE A 77 12.14 12.07 -9.75
C ILE A 77 12.37 13.39 -10.48
N GLY A 78 12.77 13.30 -11.75
CA GLY A 78 12.89 14.44 -12.66
C GLY A 78 11.61 14.64 -13.44
N ILE A 79 11.00 15.83 -13.39
CA ILE A 79 9.80 16.17 -14.15
C ILE A 79 10.08 17.36 -15.05
N PHE A 80 9.86 17.22 -16.36
CA PHE A 80 10.14 18.25 -17.35
C PHE A 80 8.98 18.46 -18.31
N TRP A 81 8.77 19.70 -18.76
CA TRP A 81 7.82 20.02 -19.82
C TRP A 81 8.45 20.86 -20.93
N THR A 82 8.49 22.18 -20.81
CA THR A 82 9.06 23.06 -21.86
C THR A 82 10.42 23.63 -21.51
N ARG A 83 10.79 23.58 -20.22
CA ARG A 83 12.00 24.17 -19.69
C ARG A 83 12.96 23.11 -19.17
N LEU A 84 14.26 23.42 -19.27
CA LEU A 84 15.30 22.66 -18.58
C LEU A 84 15.63 23.29 -17.22
N GLY A 85 15.52 24.61 -17.12
CA GLY A 85 15.85 25.41 -15.95
C GLY A 85 17.02 26.37 -16.21
N THR A 86 17.47 27.03 -15.15
CA THR A 86 18.51 28.07 -15.24
C THR A 86 19.89 27.49 -14.98
N ASP A 87 20.84 27.83 -15.83
CA ASP A 87 22.27 27.51 -15.69
C ASP A 87 22.78 27.90 -14.30
N THR A 88 23.52 26.99 -13.69
CA THR A 88 23.98 27.13 -12.31
C THR A 88 25.44 27.53 -12.19
N GLY A 89 26.13 27.71 -13.32
CA GLY A 89 27.58 27.88 -13.45
C GLY A 89 28.36 26.57 -13.46
N VAL A 90 27.71 25.44 -13.15
CA VAL A 90 28.32 24.09 -13.08
C VAL A 90 27.61 23.11 -14.00
N ALA A 91 26.30 23.25 -14.16
CA ALA A 91 25.50 22.44 -15.08
C ALA A 91 24.48 23.31 -15.83
N ALA A 92 23.93 22.74 -16.90
CA ALA A 92 22.94 23.40 -17.76
C ALA A 92 21.67 23.84 -17.02
N SER A 93 21.33 23.17 -15.90
CA SER A 93 20.33 23.67 -14.96
C SER A 93 20.50 23.07 -13.55
N GLY A 94 19.80 23.65 -12.57
CA GLY A 94 19.72 23.11 -11.20
C GLY A 94 19.31 21.65 -11.16
N SER A 95 18.20 21.31 -11.84
CA SER A 95 17.71 19.94 -11.92
C SER A 95 18.66 19.00 -12.68
N VAL A 96 19.42 19.50 -13.67
CA VAL A 96 20.47 18.70 -14.32
C VAL A 96 21.63 18.43 -13.35
N GLU A 97 22.07 19.43 -12.59
CA GLU A 97 23.11 19.27 -11.58
C GLU A 97 22.70 18.23 -10.52
N GLU A 98 21.44 18.24 -10.11
CA GLU A 98 20.84 17.28 -9.17
C GLU A 98 20.84 15.86 -9.74
N ILE A 99 20.40 15.68 -10.99
CA ILE A 99 20.37 14.39 -11.68
C ILE A 99 21.78 13.81 -11.83
N GLU A 100 22.74 14.61 -12.29
CA GLU A 100 24.12 14.14 -12.47
C GLU A 100 24.77 13.73 -11.15
N ARG A 101 24.44 14.39 -10.04
CA ARG A 101 24.89 14.00 -8.69
C ARG A 101 24.29 12.67 -8.24
N PHE A 102 22.99 12.46 -8.47
CA PHE A 102 22.33 11.21 -8.15
C PHE A 102 22.90 10.03 -8.94
N GLU A 103 23.08 10.21 -10.25
CA GLU A 103 23.71 9.22 -11.12
C GLU A 103 25.14 8.90 -10.67
N ALA A 104 25.95 9.92 -10.34
CA ALA A 104 27.31 9.74 -9.85
C ALA A 104 27.37 9.01 -8.50
N ALA A 105 26.36 9.19 -7.64
CA ALA A 105 26.21 8.49 -6.37
C ALA A 105 25.62 7.08 -6.51
N GLY A 106 25.26 6.65 -7.73
CA GLY A 106 24.60 5.36 -7.97
C GLY A 106 23.19 5.25 -7.41
N LYS A 107 22.54 6.39 -7.13
CA LYS A 107 21.18 6.45 -6.60
C LYS A 107 20.14 6.39 -7.74
N PRO A 108 18.95 5.81 -7.50
CA PRO A 108 17.92 5.68 -8.52
C PRO A 108 17.39 7.05 -8.99
N VAL A 109 17.28 7.19 -10.31
CA VAL A 109 16.73 8.36 -11.00
C VAL A 109 15.60 7.94 -11.93
N ALA A 110 14.44 8.57 -11.83
CA ALA A 110 13.33 8.39 -12.75
C ALA A 110 12.97 9.72 -13.44
N LEU A 111 13.05 9.77 -14.77
CA LEU A 111 12.81 10.99 -15.55
C LEU A 111 11.50 10.90 -16.33
N PHE A 112 10.66 11.93 -16.19
CA PHE A 112 9.36 12.05 -16.82
C PHE A 112 9.30 13.33 -17.66
N PHE A 113 8.87 13.20 -18.91
CA PHE A 113 8.76 14.30 -19.86
C PHE A 113 7.31 14.48 -20.31
N SER A 114 6.76 15.67 -20.13
CA SER A 114 5.42 16.03 -20.59
C SER A 114 5.37 16.18 -22.11
N ASP A 115 4.34 15.62 -22.71
CA ASP A 115 3.95 15.80 -24.11
C ASP A 115 2.72 16.69 -24.25
N GLN A 116 2.36 17.44 -23.19
CA GLN A 116 1.23 18.37 -23.24
C GLN A 116 1.42 19.40 -24.36
N PRO A 117 0.35 19.72 -25.12
CA PRO A 117 0.38 20.78 -26.12
C PRO A 117 0.81 22.11 -25.51
N VAL A 118 1.59 22.86 -26.29
CA VAL A 118 2.15 24.16 -25.91
C VAL A 118 1.72 25.21 -26.92
N VAL A 119 1.45 26.41 -26.43
CA VAL A 119 1.26 27.56 -27.33
C VAL A 119 2.64 27.95 -27.87
N PRO A 120 2.87 27.98 -29.19
CA PRO A 120 4.20 28.22 -29.75
C PRO A 120 4.88 29.49 -29.23
N ASP A 121 4.11 30.56 -29.04
CA ASP A 121 4.62 31.86 -28.57
C ASP A 121 5.03 31.86 -27.09
N SER A 122 4.58 30.90 -26.28
CA SER A 122 5.01 30.76 -24.88
C SER A 122 6.30 29.96 -24.72
N LEU A 123 6.84 29.39 -25.81
CA LEU A 123 8.07 28.62 -25.78
C LEU A 123 9.30 29.55 -25.78
N ASP A 124 10.14 29.38 -24.78
CA ASP A 124 11.52 29.85 -24.85
C ASP A 124 12.32 28.86 -25.72
N ALA A 125 12.66 29.28 -26.94
CA ALA A 125 13.37 28.45 -27.91
C ALA A 125 14.72 27.93 -27.40
N LYS A 126 15.43 28.68 -26.54
CA LYS A 126 16.71 28.25 -25.97
C LYS A 126 16.50 27.16 -24.92
N GLN A 127 15.55 27.36 -24.02
CA GLN A 127 15.18 26.38 -23.00
C GLN A 127 14.67 25.08 -23.64
N TRP A 128 13.84 25.20 -24.68
CA TRP A 128 13.32 24.06 -25.41
C TRP A 128 14.42 23.27 -26.12
N ALA A 129 15.35 23.97 -26.79
CA ALA A 129 16.49 23.32 -27.43
C ALA A 129 17.36 22.56 -26.42
N ALA A 130 17.70 23.20 -25.30
CA ALA A 130 18.49 22.59 -24.23
C ALA A 130 17.78 21.36 -23.62
N LEU A 131 16.45 21.44 -23.43
CA LEU A 131 15.67 20.31 -22.95
C LEU A 131 15.68 19.13 -23.92
N ARG A 132 15.57 19.38 -25.24
CA ARG A 132 15.63 18.32 -26.25
C ARG A 132 17.00 17.66 -26.30
N GLU A 133 18.08 18.43 -26.17
CA GLU A 133 19.43 17.90 -26.08
C GLU A 133 19.61 17.03 -24.83
N PHE A 134 19.17 17.53 -23.67
CA PHE A 134 19.20 16.78 -22.42
C PHE A 134 18.40 15.48 -22.50
N LYS A 135 17.17 15.53 -23.04
CA LYS A 135 16.31 14.36 -23.25
C LYS A 135 16.99 13.32 -24.14
N SER A 136 17.60 13.75 -25.25
CA SER A 136 18.34 12.87 -26.16
C SER A 136 19.53 12.20 -25.47
N LYS A 137 20.33 12.96 -24.71
CA LYS A 137 21.44 12.43 -23.91
C LYS A 137 20.95 11.37 -22.92
N GLN A 138 19.86 11.63 -22.22
CA GLN A 138 19.32 10.70 -21.22
C GLN A 138 18.74 9.42 -21.84
N GLN A 139 18.12 9.50 -23.02
CA GLN A 139 17.64 8.31 -23.77
C GLN A 139 18.76 7.35 -24.14
N THR A 140 20.00 7.82 -24.31
CA THR A 140 21.15 6.94 -24.58
C THR A 140 21.65 6.20 -23.34
N ARG A 141 21.31 6.69 -22.14
CA ARG A 141 21.83 6.21 -20.86
C ARG A 141 20.79 5.44 -20.04
N GLY A 142 19.52 5.51 -20.42
CA GLY A 142 18.44 4.80 -19.72
C GLY A 142 17.07 5.00 -20.34
N LEU A 143 16.06 4.44 -19.67
CA LEU A 143 14.66 4.61 -20.04
C LEU A 143 14.12 5.92 -19.46
N ILE A 144 13.42 6.68 -20.30
CA ILE A 144 12.65 7.86 -19.89
C ILE A 144 11.16 7.60 -20.05
N ALA A 145 10.36 8.18 -19.17
CA ALA A 145 8.90 8.12 -19.23
C ALA A 145 8.34 9.38 -19.91
N ARG A 146 7.19 9.23 -20.58
CA ARG A 146 6.49 10.32 -21.26
C ARG A 146 5.05 10.33 -20.81
N PHE A 147 4.50 11.50 -20.50
CA PHE A 147 3.11 11.61 -20.05
C PHE A 147 2.39 12.76 -20.76
N SER A 148 1.09 12.59 -20.96
CA SER A 148 0.23 13.53 -21.69
C SER A 148 -0.59 14.45 -20.78
N ASN A 149 -0.77 14.09 -19.51
CA ASN A 149 -1.48 14.85 -18.50
C ASN A 149 -1.15 14.32 -17.10
N SER A 150 -1.66 14.99 -16.06
CA SER A 150 -1.39 14.62 -14.66
C SER A 150 -1.96 13.25 -14.25
N GLY A 151 -3.11 12.84 -14.81
CA GLY A 151 -3.66 11.50 -14.56
C GLY A 151 -2.77 10.39 -15.13
N ASP A 152 -2.31 10.57 -16.36
CA ASP A 152 -1.34 9.69 -17.02
C ASP A 152 0.01 9.65 -16.28
N PHE A 153 0.51 10.82 -15.86
CA PHE A 153 1.70 10.91 -15.02
C PHE A 153 1.55 10.09 -13.73
N ALA A 154 0.41 10.21 -13.04
CA ALA A 154 0.15 9.43 -11.83
C ALA A 154 0.14 7.91 -12.07
N GLN A 155 -0.47 7.47 -13.19
CA GLN A 155 -0.51 6.06 -13.57
C GLN A 155 0.87 5.49 -13.89
N GLN A 156 1.81 6.31 -14.37
CA GLN A 156 3.18 5.89 -14.64
C GLN A 156 4.09 5.99 -13.41
N LEU A 157 3.89 7.01 -12.57
CA LEU A 157 4.73 7.24 -11.40
C LEU A 157 4.52 6.19 -10.32
N ALA A 158 3.27 5.80 -10.03
CA ALA A 158 2.97 4.82 -8.99
C ALA A 158 3.71 3.48 -9.17
N PRO A 159 3.66 2.80 -10.35
CA PRO A 159 4.40 1.57 -10.56
C PRO A 159 5.92 1.79 -10.58
N ALA A 160 6.40 2.96 -11.04
CA ALA A 160 7.82 3.30 -11.01
C ALA A 160 8.35 3.39 -9.56
N LEU A 161 7.62 4.06 -8.67
CA LEU A 161 7.95 4.12 -7.23
C LEU A 161 7.98 2.73 -6.61
N THR A 162 6.96 1.92 -6.83
CA THR A 162 6.91 0.54 -6.32
C THR A 162 8.11 -0.27 -6.79
N ARG A 163 8.50 -0.13 -8.06
CA ARG A 163 9.67 -0.79 -8.62
C ARG A 163 10.97 -0.30 -7.97
N ILE A 164 11.17 1.02 -7.87
CA ILE A 164 12.37 1.60 -7.24
C ILE A 164 12.50 1.14 -5.80
N VAL A 165 11.40 1.17 -5.04
CA VAL A 165 11.35 0.70 -3.65
C VAL A 165 11.78 -0.76 -3.54
N ARG A 166 11.20 -1.63 -4.38
CA ARG A 166 11.54 -3.05 -4.41
C ARG A 166 13.00 -3.30 -4.78
N ASP A 167 13.46 -2.69 -5.86
CA ASP A 167 14.76 -3.00 -6.47
C ASP A 167 15.93 -2.38 -5.68
N THR A 168 15.74 -1.20 -5.06
CA THR A 168 16.83 -0.41 -4.46
C THR A 168 16.90 -0.56 -2.95
N PHE A 169 15.76 -0.41 -2.29
CA PHE A 169 15.74 -0.33 -0.83
C PHE A 169 15.61 -1.68 -0.19
N GLY A 170 15.52 -2.73 -1.01
CA GLY A 170 15.27 -4.08 -0.53
C GLY A 170 14.17 -3.99 0.49
N VAL A 171 12.93 -3.85 0.02
CA VAL A 171 11.94 -4.67 0.72
C VAL A 171 12.51 -6.06 0.48
N ALA A 172 13.31 -6.56 1.43
CA ALA A 172 13.13 -7.92 1.86
C ALA A 172 11.64 -8.08 1.71
N ASP A 173 11.18 -9.03 0.90
CA ASP A 173 9.89 -9.61 1.23
C ASP A 173 9.99 -9.70 2.73
N ALA A 174 9.21 -8.86 3.41
CA ALA A 174 9.01 -9.12 4.78
C ALA A 174 8.48 -10.55 4.60
N VAL A 175 9.33 -11.53 4.95
CA VAL A 175 9.00 -12.38 6.06
C VAL A 175 8.32 -11.43 7.01
N VAL A 176 7.04 -11.28 6.72
CA VAL A 176 6.06 -10.71 7.56
C VAL A 176 6.34 -11.56 8.78
N THR A 177 7.09 -10.93 9.69
CA THR A 177 7.16 -11.27 11.08
C THR A 177 6.18 -10.31 11.76
N THR A 178 5.09 -9.92 11.10
CA THR A 178 3.85 -10.31 11.74
C THR A 178 3.88 -11.82 11.68
N LEU A 179 3.47 -12.55 12.71
CA LEU A 179 3.11 -13.93 12.46
C LEU A 179 2.14 -13.88 11.27
N THR A 180 2.59 -14.19 10.05
CA THR A 180 1.72 -14.58 8.93
C THR A 180 1.19 -15.91 9.41
N SER A 181 0.28 -15.87 10.38
CA SER A 181 -0.76 -16.86 10.42
C SER A 181 -1.38 -16.71 9.04
N SER A 182 -1.16 -17.71 8.18
CA SER A 182 -1.96 -17.93 6.97
C SER A 182 -3.38 -17.48 7.28
N PRO A 183 -4.08 -16.74 6.39
CA PRO A 183 -5.42 -16.25 6.68
C PRO A 183 -6.23 -17.36 7.33
N LYS A 184 -6.53 -17.20 8.63
CA LYS A 184 -7.18 -18.22 9.44
C LYS A 184 -8.63 -17.85 9.54
N ALA A 185 -9.48 -18.84 9.30
CA ALA A 185 -10.86 -18.69 9.67
C ALA A 185 -10.98 -18.62 11.18
N HIS A 186 -11.99 -17.90 11.64
CA HIS A 186 -12.42 -17.88 13.02
C HIS A 186 -13.93 -18.04 12.94
N VAL A 187 -14.43 -19.20 13.34
CA VAL A 187 -15.86 -19.52 13.24
C VAL A 187 -16.48 -19.43 14.62
N THR A 188 -17.46 -18.55 14.78
CA THR A 188 -18.21 -18.38 16.02
C THR A 188 -19.66 -18.79 15.83
N ALA A 189 -20.29 -19.21 16.92
CA ALA A 189 -21.69 -19.60 16.95
C ALA A 189 -22.45 -18.72 17.94
N SER A 190 -23.61 -18.20 17.53
CA SER A 190 -24.45 -17.33 18.38
C SER A 190 -25.93 -17.64 18.17
N MET A 191 -26.73 -17.45 19.23
CA MET A 191 -28.16 -17.76 19.21
C MET A 191 -28.97 -16.48 19.08
N PHE A 192 -29.93 -16.46 18.15
CA PHE A 192 -30.87 -15.36 17.98
C PHE A 192 -32.30 -15.86 17.99
N LYS A 193 -33.22 -14.97 18.38
CA LYS A 193 -34.66 -15.20 18.32
C LYS A 193 -35.20 -14.47 17.10
N VAL A 194 -35.86 -15.19 16.21
CA VAL A 194 -36.55 -14.63 15.04
C VAL A 194 -38.02 -15.00 15.16
N GLY A 195 -38.86 -14.07 15.61
CA GLY A 195 -40.25 -14.36 15.95
C GLY A 195 -40.37 -15.34 17.12
N THR A 196 -41.00 -16.49 16.90
CA THR A 196 -41.07 -17.61 17.87
C THR A 196 -39.90 -18.57 17.75
N ASP A 197 -39.16 -18.52 16.64
CA ASP A 197 -38.11 -19.48 16.32
C ASP A 197 -36.76 -19.08 16.91
N ARG A 198 -35.93 -20.10 17.16
CA ARG A 198 -34.56 -19.95 17.62
C ARG A 198 -33.63 -20.35 16.49
N VAL A 199 -32.72 -19.45 16.14
CA VAL A 199 -31.80 -19.61 15.01
C VAL A 199 -30.37 -19.56 15.54
N LEU A 200 -29.60 -20.59 15.22
CA LEU A 200 -28.17 -20.63 15.45
C LEU A 200 -27.46 -19.99 14.25
N MET A 201 -26.77 -18.88 14.47
CA MET A 201 -25.96 -18.24 13.44
C MET A 201 -24.50 -18.64 13.61
N LEU A 202 -23.95 -19.23 12.56
CA LEU A 202 -22.51 -19.41 12.38
C LEU A 202 -21.98 -18.21 11.60
N VAL A 203 -20.89 -17.64 12.06
CA VAL A 203 -20.20 -16.54 11.37
C VAL A 203 -18.72 -16.88 11.29
N ASN A 204 -18.14 -16.75 10.10
CA ASN A 204 -16.69 -16.70 9.96
C ASN A 204 -16.23 -15.24 10.00
N ASP A 205 -15.80 -14.76 11.17
CA ASP A 205 -15.25 -13.41 11.36
C ASP A 205 -13.71 -13.38 11.24
N GLY A 206 -13.11 -14.50 10.82
CA GLY A 206 -11.70 -14.59 10.47
C GLY A 206 -11.36 -14.05 9.08
N SER A 207 -10.08 -14.05 8.76
CA SER A 207 -9.54 -13.57 7.48
C SER A 207 -9.38 -14.67 6.42
N GLY A 208 -9.58 -15.94 6.80
CA GLY A 208 -9.47 -17.12 5.93
C GLY A 208 -10.76 -17.92 5.78
N GLU A 209 -10.76 -18.86 4.84
CA GLU A 209 -11.85 -19.82 4.63
C GLU A 209 -11.81 -20.95 5.66
N ALA A 210 -12.97 -21.28 6.23
CA ALA A 210 -13.14 -22.46 7.07
C ALA A 210 -13.66 -23.61 6.21
N GLN A 211 -12.92 -24.71 6.14
CA GLN A 211 -13.36 -25.94 5.49
C GLN A 211 -13.78 -26.99 6.52
N GLN A 212 -14.67 -27.90 6.11
CA GLN A 212 -15.11 -29.03 6.93
C GLN A 212 -15.60 -28.61 8.33
N VAL A 213 -16.42 -27.55 8.39
CA VAL A 213 -16.88 -26.99 9.66
C VAL A 213 -17.84 -27.97 10.34
N ARG A 214 -17.54 -28.34 11.59
CA ARG A 214 -18.34 -29.26 12.40
C ARG A 214 -18.80 -28.58 13.67
N LEU A 215 -19.98 -28.98 14.14
CA LEU A 215 -20.58 -28.45 15.36
C LEU A 215 -20.96 -29.59 16.29
N ARG A 216 -20.69 -29.41 17.59
CA ARG A 216 -21.21 -30.28 18.65
C ARG A 216 -21.66 -29.43 19.83
N THR A 217 -22.74 -29.82 20.47
CA THR A 217 -23.22 -29.15 21.68
C THR A 217 -23.06 -30.08 22.88
N GLU A 218 -22.69 -29.52 24.02
CA GLU A 218 -22.63 -30.21 25.30
C GLU A 218 -23.53 -29.50 26.30
N ALA A 219 -24.33 -30.28 27.03
CA ALA A 219 -25.17 -29.78 28.12
C ALA A 219 -24.50 -30.04 29.48
N PRO A 220 -24.86 -29.27 30.51
CA PRO A 220 -24.49 -29.58 31.88
C PRO A 220 -24.94 -30.99 32.30
N GLU A 221 -24.21 -31.56 33.26
CA GLU A 221 -24.47 -32.92 33.76
C GLU A 221 -25.94 -33.10 34.16
N GLY A 222 -26.57 -34.18 33.67
CA GLY A 222 -27.99 -34.49 33.90
C GLY A 222 -29.00 -33.78 32.98
N GLN A 223 -28.56 -32.97 32.02
CA GLN A 223 -29.44 -32.31 31.04
C GLN A 223 -29.16 -32.76 29.60
N ARG A 224 -30.10 -32.52 28.68
CA ARG A 224 -29.95 -32.88 27.25
C ARG A 224 -29.38 -31.71 26.44
N ALA A 225 -28.35 -31.99 25.65
CA ALA A 225 -27.77 -31.05 24.69
C ALA A 225 -28.70 -30.83 23.47
N TRP A 226 -28.53 -29.72 22.76
CA TRP A 226 -29.35 -29.39 21.59
C TRP A 226 -28.89 -30.17 20.36
N GLN A 227 -29.81 -30.78 19.63
CA GLN A 227 -29.47 -31.39 18.34
C GLN A 227 -29.50 -30.31 17.25
N ILE A 228 -28.44 -30.21 16.44
CA ILE A 228 -28.40 -29.26 15.32
C ILE A 228 -28.85 -30.00 14.06
N LEU A 229 -29.99 -29.60 13.49
CA LEU A 229 -30.44 -30.15 12.21
C LEU A 229 -29.43 -29.82 11.11
N HIS A 230 -29.03 -30.81 10.31
CA HIS A 230 -27.95 -30.72 9.31
C HIS A 230 -26.53 -30.48 9.87
N GLY A 231 -26.31 -30.68 11.17
CA GLY A 231 -24.98 -30.61 11.80
C GLY A 231 -24.19 -31.93 11.80
N GLU A 232 -24.76 -33.02 11.28
CA GLU A 232 -24.10 -34.34 11.22
C GLU A 232 -23.09 -34.44 10.07
N GLU A 233 -23.38 -33.76 8.96
CA GLU A 233 -22.44 -33.62 7.85
C GLU A 233 -21.62 -32.33 8.02
N PRO A 234 -20.31 -32.37 7.74
CA PRO A 234 -19.48 -31.17 7.80
C PRO A 234 -19.94 -30.16 6.75
N ILE A 235 -19.98 -28.90 7.14
CA ILE A 235 -20.21 -27.80 6.19
C ILE A 235 -18.94 -27.67 5.35
N ASN A 236 -19.07 -27.87 4.04
CA ASN A 236 -17.92 -27.99 3.14
C ASN A 236 -16.97 -26.80 3.23
N TYR A 237 -17.50 -25.58 3.17
CA TYR A 237 -16.73 -24.35 3.35
C TYR A 237 -17.61 -23.21 3.88
N LEU A 238 -16.99 -22.25 4.56
CA LEU A 238 -17.57 -20.98 4.99
C LEU A 238 -16.52 -19.88 4.78
N ALA A 239 -16.74 -19.01 3.78
CA ALA A 239 -15.76 -17.98 3.42
C ALA A 239 -15.68 -16.87 4.48
N ALA A 240 -14.58 -16.11 4.48
CA ALA A 240 -14.39 -14.99 5.39
C ALA A 240 -15.55 -13.97 5.25
N GLY A 241 -16.11 -13.56 6.39
CA GLY A 241 -17.26 -12.65 6.46
C GLY A 241 -18.62 -13.27 6.15
N GLN A 242 -18.68 -14.56 5.78
CA GLN A 242 -19.96 -15.24 5.57
C GLN A 242 -20.62 -15.66 6.88
N SER A 243 -21.95 -15.69 6.84
CA SER A 243 -22.78 -16.25 7.89
C SER A 243 -23.72 -17.31 7.35
N MET A 244 -24.06 -18.28 8.18
CA MET A 244 -24.99 -19.34 7.87
C MET A 244 -25.96 -19.55 9.04
N GLN A 245 -27.23 -19.75 8.72
CA GLN A 245 -28.28 -19.98 9.69
C GLN A 245 -28.57 -21.48 9.80
N LEU A 246 -28.53 -22.00 11.02
CA LEU A 246 -28.88 -23.36 11.38
C LEU A 246 -30.03 -23.35 12.38
N HIS A 247 -30.79 -24.44 12.40
CA HIS A 247 -31.96 -24.58 13.25
C HIS A 247 -31.69 -25.64 14.33
N PRO A 248 -31.47 -25.23 15.60
CA PRO A 248 -31.34 -26.18 16.69
C PRO A 248 -32.72 -26.78 17.03
N ARG A 249 -32.76 -28.10 17.21
CA ARG A 249 -33.91 -28.81 17.75
C ARG A 249 -33.82 -28.81 19.27
N ILE A 250 -34.69 -28.01 19.88
CA ILE A 250 -34.78 -27.83 21.33
C ILE A 250 -36.12 -28.40 21.79
N THR A 251 -36.09 -29.51 22.52
CA THR A 251 -37.29 -30.21 23.02
C THR A 251 -37.44 -30.06 24.54
N MET A 252 -38.58 -30.43 25.09
CA MET A 252 -38.80 -30.49 26.54
C MET A 252 -37.69 -31.33 27.23
N GLY A 253 -37.04 -30.76 28.24
CA GLY A 253 -35.88 -31.37 28.92
C GLY A 253 -34.50 -31.03 28.34
N SER A 254 -34.44 -30.21 27.28
CA SER A 254 -33.18 -29.64 26.79
C SER A 254 -32.65 -28.60 27.77
N ALA A 255 -31.33 -28.51 27.90
CA ALA A 255 -30.70 -27.50 28.74
C ALA A 255 -31.04 -26.09 28.23
N PRO A 256 -31.35 -25.11 29.10
CA PRO A 256 -31.55 -23.72 28.69
C PRO A 256 -30.24 -23.06 28.22
N ARG A 257 -29.10 -23.66 28.60
CA ARG A 257 -27.75 -23.23 28.27
C ARG A 257 -26.92 -24.44 27.86
N VAL A 258 -26.21 -24.34 26.73
CA VAL A 258 -25.28 -25.37 26.25
C VAL A 258 -23.97 -24.72 25.82
N ASP A 259 -22.89 -25.49 25.81
CA ASP A 259 -21.65 -25.09 25.16
C ASP A 259 -21.62 -25.69 23.76
N CYS A 260 -21.50 -24.82 22.75
CA CYS A 260 -21.35 -25.19 21.36
C CYS A 260 -19.87 -25.13 20.98
N PHE A 261 -19.32 -26.28 20.61
CA PHE A 261 -17.97 -26.38 20.07
C PHE A 261 -18.04 -26.43 18.56
N VAL A 262 -17.30 -25.53 17.92
CA VAL A 262 -17.14 -25.47 16.48
C VAL A 262 -15.71 -25.83 16.15
N THR A 263 -15.49 -26.71 15.17
CA THR A 263 -14.17 -27.05 14.65
C THR A 263 -14.13 -26.89 13.14
N TRP A 264 -12.97 -26.55 12.58
CA TRP A 264 -12.78 -26.38 11.14
C TRP A 264 -11.33 -26.66 10.73
N THR A 265 -11.11 -26.81 9.43
CA THR A 265 -9.78 -26.88 8.81
C THR A 265 -9.54 -25.60 8.00
N ASN A 266 -8.39 -24.96 8.17
CA ASN A 266 -7.97 -23.82 7.35
C ASN A 266 -7.39 -24.33 6.01
N LEU A 267 -7.26 -23.45 5.01
CA LEU A 267 -6.68 -23.80 3.70
C LEU A 267 -5.25 -24.34 3.78
N ASP A 268 -4.49 -23.96 4.81
CA ASP A 268 -3.13 -24.48 5.05
C ASP A 268 -3.12 -25.85 5.76
N GLY A 269 -4.29 -26.45 5.99
CA GLY A 269 -4.46 -27.74 6.67
C GLY A 269 -4.46 -27.63 8.20
N SER A 270 -4.22 -26.46 8.79
CA SER A 270 -4.26 -26.29 10.25
C SER A 270 -5.69 -26.33 10.78
N GLU A 271 -5.90 -26.96 11.92
CA GLU A 271 -7.22 -27.02 12.56
C GLU A 271 -7.49 -25.77 13.41
N GLY A 272 -8.74 -25.33 13.42
CA GLY A 272 -9.25 -24.28 14.30
C GLY A 272 -10.43 -24.77 15.12
N SER A 273 -10.63 -24.17 16.29
CA SER A 273 -11.78 -24.47 17.13
C SER A 273 -12.24 -23.25 17.93
N SER A 274 -13.52 -23.21 18.27
CA SER A 274 -14.11 -22.23 19.18
C SER A 274 -15.12 -22.89 20.11
N ARG A 275 -15.26 -22.35 21.32
CA ARG A 275 -16.28 -22.74 22.29
C ARG A 275 -17.17 -21.54 22.56
N ASN A 276 -18.46 -21.67 22.29
CA ASN A 276 -19.43 -20.61 22.40
C ASN A 276 -20.54 -21.07 23.34
N THR A 277 -20.73 -20.36 24.45
CA THR A 277 -21.88 -20.62 25.32
C THR A 277 -23.13 -20.04 24.66
N LEU A 278 -24.12 -20.90 24.43
CA LEU A 278 -25.41 -20.52 23.85
C LEU A 278 -26.51 -20.65 24.89
N THR A 279 -27.48 -19.73 24.81
CA THR A 279 -28.64 -19.70 25.72
C THR A 279 -29.92 -19.48 24.91
N VAL A 280 -31.03 -20.08 25.32
CA VAL A 280 -32.37 -19.83 24.76
C VAL A 280 -33.23 -18.99 25.67
#